data_AF-A0A3L6PQM0-F1
#
_entry.id   AF-A0A3L6PQM0-F1
#
_cell.length_a   1.000
_cell.length_b   1.000
_cell.length_c   1.000
_cell.angle_alpha   90.00
_cell.angle_beta   90.00
_cell.angle_gamma   90.00
#
_symmetry.space_group_name_H-M   'P 1'
#
loop_
_entity.id
_entity.type
_entity.pdbx_description
1 polymer ?
#
loop_
_entity_poly.entity_id
_entity_poly.type
_entity_poly.pdbx_seq_one_letter_code
_entity_poly.pdbx_strand_id
1 'polypeptide(L)'
;MPWDGNDQAPVHDEQTEDDIEDSARGVQGLIQDLYNAASHGISGNLYQQLMEEAKRELYPGSTEESRLTFIIKLLHIVYNRITNSGFNAILELLSTSFPNVTALPKSYNETKALHQKLGFGYVSIHVCKYDCALFWKDHAKDDHCPVYGESRWKMNKVGRKKVRHKVLCYFPIIPHLQRLFISKQREKIARWHKDKRVQVQNEMRHPADGEAWKDFDNTYECFADDPRSLRLAIATDGFNPFGQMTNSYSIWPVIAVPYNFPPWMCMDQSNYILGTKSPGKDFHVFIQPLIVDMLKLWEGVSTYDAYECKDFILRAAILWGIHDYPALGTM
;
A
#
# COMPACT_ATOMS: atom_id res chain seq x y z
N MET A 1 -8.66 30.95 -46.97
CA MET A 1 -8.57 29.55 -47.41
C MET A 1 -8.65 28.68 -46.16
N PRO A 2 -9.72 27.88 -45.99
CA PRO A 2 -9.82 26.92 -44.91
C PRO A 2 -9.01 25.66 -45.27
N TRP A 3 -8.23 25.17 -44.33
CA TRP A 3 -7.51 23.91 -44.43
C TRP A 3 -8.38 22.83 -43.76
N ASP A 4 -9.09 22.07 -44.58
CA ASP A 4 -9.55 20.72 -44.24
C ASP A 4 -8.36 19.76 -44.41
N GLY A 5 -8.13 18.91 -43.42
CA GLY A 5 -7.00 17.97 -43.39
C GLY A 5 -7.15 16.98 -42.25
N ASN A 6 -8.18 16.16 -42.37
CA ASN A 6 -8.49 15.02 -41.52
C ASN A 6 -7.45 13.89 -41.77
N ASP A 7 -6.40 13.82 -40.96
CA ASP A 7 -5.51 12.65 -40.86
C ASP A 7 -5.47 12.17 -39.40
N GLN A 8 -6.55 11.51 -38.96
CA GLN A 8 -6.47 10.61 -37.82
C GLN A 8 -5.78 9.33 -38.28
N ALA A 9 -4.52 9.16 -37.87
CA ALA A 9 -3.88 7.85 -37.89
C ALA A 9 -4.72 6.88 -37.04
N PRO A 10 -4.96 5.63 -37.51
CA PRO A 10 -5.71 4.67 -36.72
C PRO A 10 -4.89 4.33 -35.48
N VAL A 11 -5.42 4.69 -34.30
CA VAL A 11 -5.01 4.11 -33.04
C VAL A 11 -5.42 2.65 -33.12
N HIS A 12 -4.48 1.77 -33.45
CA HIS A 12 -4.63 0.34 -33.21
C HIS A 12 -4.65 0.17 -31.69
N ASP A 13 -5.85 0.22 -31.11
CA ASP A 13 -6.15 -0.36 -29.81
C ASP A 13 -6.02 -1.88 -29.94
N GLU A 14 -4.79 -2.38 -29.93
CA GLU A 14 -4.52 -3.77 -29.53
C GLU A 14 -4.52 -3.83 -28.00
N GLN A 15 -5.68 -3.54 -27.41
CA GLN A 15 -6.00 -4.07 -26.08
C GLN A 15 -6.28 -5.56 -26.29
N THR A 16 -5.39 -6.42 -25.82
CA THR A 16 -5.65 -7.86 -25.90
C THR A 16 -6.81 -8.21 -24.96
N GLU A 17 -7.61 -9.24 -25.29
CA GLU A 17 -8.74 -9.68 -24.45
C GLU A 17 -8.30 -9.99 -22.99
N ASP A 18 -7.01 -10.29 -22.79
CA ASP A 18 -6.39 -10.47 -21.46
C ASP A 18 -6.27 -9.14 -20.66
N ASP A 19 -6.06 -8.00 -21.32
CA ASP A 19 -5.90 -6.68 -20.68
C ASP A 19 -7.23 -6.11 -20.15
N ILE A 20 -8.35 -6.48 -20.79
CA ILE A 20 -9.71 -6.07 -20.40
C ILE A 20 -10.21 -6.90 -19.20
N GLU A 21 -9.78 -8.17 -19.07
CA GLU A 21 -10.07 -8.98 -17.88
C GLU A 21 -9.36 -8.46 -16.62
N ASP A 22 -8.20 -7.80 -16.76
CA ASP A 22 -7.32 -7.48 -15.63
C ASP A 22 -7.82 -6.29 -14.78
N SER A 23 -8.43 -5.29 -15.40
CA SER A 23 -9.10 -4.20 -14.67
C SER A 23 -10.37 -4.67 -13.94
N ALA A 24 -10.97 -5.79 -14.38
CA ALA A 24 -12.19 -6.34 -13.79
C ALA A 24 -11.90 -7.31 -12.62
N ARG A 25 -10.69 -7.88 -12.53
CA ARG A 25 -10.37 -8.93 -11.55
C ARG A 25 -10.02 -8.43 -10.15
N GLY A 26 -9.57 -7.20 -9.96
CA GLY A 26 -9.46 -6.53 -8.65
C GLY A 26 -9.06 -7.43 -7.46
N VAL A 27 -9.86 -7.40 -6.39
CA VAL A 27 -9.65 -8.21 -5.17
C VAL A 27 -9.83 -9.72 -5.44
N GLN A 28 -10.67 -10.11 -6.40
CA GLN A 28 -10.96 -11.51 -6.73
C GLN A 28 -9.79 -12.22 -7.43
N GLY A 29 -9.07 -11.55 -8.33
CA GLY A 29 -7.86 -12.06 -8.97
C GLY A 29 -6.73 -12.27 -7.96
N LEU A 30 -6.55 -11.30 -7.04
CA LEU A 30 -5.63 -11.45 -5.92
C LEU A 30 -6.01 -12.66 -5.04
N ILE A 31 -7.29 -12.87 -4.77
CA ILE A 31 -7.78 -14.04 -4.02
C ILE A 31 -7.50 -15.35 -4.76
N GLN A 32 -7.76 -15.41 -6.07
CA GLN A 32 -7.52 -16.61 -6.87
C GLN A 32 -6.03 -16.97 -6.93
N ASP A 33 -5.16 -15.96 -7.05
CA ASP A 33 -3.71 -16.13 -6.99
C ASP A 33 -3.25 -16.59 -5.61
N LEU A 34 -3.83 -16.04 -4.54
CA LEU A 34 -3.61 -16.48 -3.17
C LEU A 34 -4.01 -17.95 -3.00
N TYR A 35 -5.10 -18.43 -3.60
CA TYR A 35 -5.51 -19.83 -3.60
C TYR A 35 -4.55 -20.76 -4.38
N ASN A 36 -4.13 -20.32 -5.57
CA ASN A 36 -3.25 -21.11 -6.44
C ASN A 36 -1.83 -21.25 -5.87
N ALA A 37 -1.30 -20.23 -5.21
CA ALA A 37 0.02 -20.25 -4.59
C ALA A 37 0.03 -21.07 -3.27
N ALA A 38 -1.12 -21.11 -2.59
CA ALA A 38 -1.37 -21.87 -1.36
C ALA A 38 -1.15 -23.39 -1.53
N SER A 39 -1.47 -23.96 -2.70
CA SER A 39 -1.34 -25.40 -2.98
C SER A 39 0.12 -25.89 -2.96
N HIS A 40 1.10 -24.99 -3.08
CA HIS A 40 2.52 -25.32 -3.21
C HIS A 40 3.35 -25.25 -1.92
N GLY A 41 2.77 -24.81 -0.79
CA GLY A 41 3.33 -24.95 0.56
C GLY A 41 4.80 -24.54 0.76
N ILE A 42 5.11 -23.24 0.80
CA ILE A 42 6.48 -22.72 1.09
C ILE A 42 6.43 -21.42 1.92
N SER A 43 7.52 -21.15 2.67
CA SER A 43 7.61 -20.36 3.91
C SER A 43 7.98 -18.88 3.72
N GLY A 44 7.29 -18.01 4.45
CA GLY A 44 7.64 -16.62 4.74
C GLY A 44 6.58 -16.08 5.70
N ASN A 45 6.91 -15.35 6.77
CA ASN A 45 5.97 -15.15 7.89
C ASN A 45 4.64 -14.46 7.47
N LEU A 46 4.70 -13.45 6.58
CA LEU A 46 3.48 -12.77 6.10
C LEU A 46 2.76 -13.57 4.99
N TYR A 47 3.50 -14.14 4.04
CA TYR A 47 2.93 -14.97 2.96
C TYR A 47 2.25 -16.22 3.54
N GLN A 48 2.93 -16.97 4.41
CA GLN A 48 2.38 -18.13 5.09
C GLN A 48 1.12 -17.77 5.88
N GLN A 49 1.10 -16.65 6.60
CA GLN A 49 -0.10 -16.20 7.32
C GLN A 49 -1.25 -15.83 6.37
N LEU A 50 -0.97 -15.12 5.26
CA LEU A 50 -1.96 -14.81 4.22
C LEU A 50 -2.48 -16.09 3.55
N MET A 51 -1.61 -17.07 3.27
CA MET A 51 -1.95 -18.36 2.68
C MET A 51 -2.81 -19.20 3.62
N GLU A 52 -2.42 -19.31 4.89
CA GLU A 52 -3.20 -20.01 5.91
C GLU A 52 -4.57 -19.37 6.10
N GLU A 53 -4.67 -18.05 5.97
CA GLU A 53 -5.92 -17.31 6.11
C GLU A 53 -6.82 -17.42 4.87
N ALA A 54 -6.25 -17.36 3.67
CA ALA A 54 -6.97 -17.52 2.41
C ALA A 54 -7.50 -18.96 2.24
N LYS A 55 -6.78 -19.97 2.74
CA LYS A 55 -7.23 -21.38 2.75
C LYS A 55 -8.33 -21.68 3.76
N ARG A 56 -8.56 -20.80 4.75
CA ARG A 56 -9.60 -21.04 5.75
C ARG A 56 -10.97 -20.87 5.10
N GLU A 57 -11.67 -21.98 5.00
CA GLU A 57 -13.07 -22.00 4.61
C GLU A 57 -13.88 -21.12 5.58
N LEU A 58 -14.88 -20.42 5.05
CA LEU A 58 -15.79 -19.63 5.87
C LEU A 58 -16.59 -20.54 6.83
N TYR A 59 -17.03 -21.68 6.33
CA TYR A 59 -17.66 -22.79 7.05
C TYR A 59 -17.27 -24.10 6.36
N PRO A 60 -17.38 -25.27 7.04
CA PRO A 60 -16.98 -26.55 6.46
C PRO A 60 -17.64 -26.83 5.11
N GLY A 61 -16.83 -27.08 4.08
CA GLY A 61 -17.28 -27.35 2.71
C GLY A 61 -17.57 -26.11 1.87
N SER A 62 -17.19 -24.91 2.33
CA SER A 62 -17.33 -23.69 1.54
C SER A 62 -16.24 -23.61 0.45
N THR A 63 -16.63 -23.79 -0.81
CA THR A 63 -15.75 -23.72 -1.99
C THR A 63 -15.75 -22.36 -2.68
N GLU A 64 -16.86 -21.62 -2.55
CA GLU A 64 -17.08 -20.35 -3.27
C GLU A 64 -16.50 -19.14 -2.55
N GLU A 65 -16.38 -19.19 -1.22
CA GLU A 65 -15.96 -18.02 -0.43
C GLU A 65 -15.03 -18.38 0.74
N SER A 66 -13.82 -17.81 0.70
CA SER A 66 -12.89 -17.88 1.83
C SER A 66 -13.34 -17.00 2.99
N ARG A 67 -12.89 -17.34 4.20
CA ARG A 67 -13.02 -16.49 5.38
C ARG A 67 -12.44 -15.10 5.17
N LEU A 68 -11.29 -15.01 4.49
CA LEU A 68 -10.62 -13.75 4.21
C LEU A 68 -11.48 -12.85 3.31
N THR A 69 -12.02 -13.41 2.24
CA THR A 69 -12.91 -12.72 1.29
C THR A 69 -14.13 -12.16 2.00
N PHE A 70 -14.78 -12.98 2.82
CA PHE A 70 -15.94 -12.57 3.59
C PHE A 70 -15.62 -11.42 4.54
N ILE A 71 -14.47 -11.47 5.24
CA ILE A 71 -14.03 -10.42 6.16
C ILE A 71 -13.75 -9.10 5.42
N ILE A 72 -13.12 -9.16 4.24
CA ILE A 72 -12.89 -7.97 3.40
C ILE A 72 -14.22 -7.34 2.97
N LYS A 73 -15.18 -8.16 2.51
CA LYS A 73 -16.54 -7.68 2.17
C LYS A 73 -17.24 -7.06 3.37
N LEU A 74 -17.10 -7.66 4.55
CA LEU A 74 -17.67 -7.12 5.78
C LEU A 74 -17.04 -5.76 6.16
N LEU A 75 -15.72 -5.60 6.00
CA LEU A 75 -15.05 -4.31 6.19
C LEU A 75 -15.50 -3.27 5.16
N HIS A 76 -15.81 -3.67 3.93
CA HIS A 76 -16.38 -2.76 2.93
C HIS A 76 -17.76 -2.22 3.35
N ILE A 77 -18.56 -3.02 4.05
CA ILE A 77 -19.85 -2.56 4.58
C ILE A 77 -19.68 -1.40 5.60
N VAL A 78 -18.56 -1.33 6.31
CA VAL A 78 -18.25 -0.23 7.27
C VAL A 78 -18.16 1.13 6.58
N TYR A 79 -17.84 1.20 5.28
CA TYR A 79 -17.82 2.45 4.52
C TYR A 79 -19.19 3.16 4.49
N ASN A 80 -20.27 2.44 4.81
CA ASN A 80 -21.61 2.99 4.99
C ASN A 80 -21.82 3.68 6.36
N ARG A 81 -20.75 4.16 7.01
CA ARG A 81 -20.77 4.92 8.29
C ARG A 81 -21.37 4.15 9.47
N ILE A 82 -21.19 2.84 9.50
CA ILE A 82 -21.63 2.00 10.62
C ILE A 82 -20.71 2.24 11.83
N THR A 83 -21.30 2.40 13.01
CA THR A 83 -20.55 2.54 14.26
C THR A 83 -19.91 1.21 14.66
N ASN A 84 -18.81 1.25 15.44
CA ASN A 84 -18.19 0.00 15.94
C ASN A 84 -19.18 -0.89 16.70
N SER A 85 -20.12 -0.29 17.45
CA SER A 85 -21.18 -1.03 18.13
C SER A 85 -22.16 -1.68 17.15
N GLY A 86 -22.55 -0.97 16.08
CA GLY A 86 -23.39 -1.54 15.02
C GLY A 86 -22.69 -2.68 14.28
N PHE A 87 -21.40 -2.54 14.00
CA PHE A 87 -20.60 -3.60 13.38
C PHE A 87 -20.52 -4.85 14.26
N ASN A 88 -20.31 -4.67 15.57
CA ASN A 88 -20.31 -5.78 16.52
C ASN A 88 -21.68 -6.47 16.59
N ALA A 89 -22.78 -5.72 16.55
CA ALA A 89 -24.12 -6.29 16.53
C ALA A 89 -24.39 -7.10 15.25
N ILE A 90 -23.88 -6.66 14.10
CA ILE A 90 -23.94 -7.43 12.84
C ILE A 90 -23.15 -8.72 12.98
N LEU A 91 -21.93 -8.68 13.52
CA LEU A 91 -21.12 -9.88 13.76
C LEU A 91 -21.84 -10.86 14.69
N GLU A 92 -22.43 -10.37 15.78
CA GLU A 92 -23.19 -11.17 16.72
C GLU A 92 -24.42 -11.82 16.07
N LEU A 93 -25.16 -11.08 15.24
CA LEU A 93 -26.29 -11.62 14.47
C LEU A 93 -25.83 -12.71 13.50
N LEU A 94 -24.71 -12.50 12.79
CA LEU A 94 -24.15 -13.49 11.86
C LEU A 94 -23.70 -14.75 12.60
N SER A 95 -23.00 -14.60 13.73
CA SER A 95 -22.53 -15.75 14.53
C SER A 95 -23.69 -16.54 15.14
N THR A 96 -24.79 -15.88 15.52
CA THR A 96 -25.97 -16.55 16.08
C THR A 96 -26.85 -17.20 15.00
N SER A 97 -26.99 -16.56 13.85
CA SER A 97 -27.83 -17.05 12.74
C SER A 97 -27.14 -18.14 11.93
N PHE A 98 -25.81 -18.16 11.89
CA PHE A 98 -25.00 -19.10 11.12
C PHE A 98 -23.97 -19.84 12.02
N PRO A 99 -24.42 -20.76 12.89
CA PRO A 99 -23.55 -21.44 13.86
C PRO A 99 -22.46 -22.31 13.22
N ASN A 100 -22.64 -22.69 11.95
CA ASN A 100 -21.64 -23.44 11.18
C ASN A 100 -20.43 -22.57 10.75
N VAL A 101 -20.55 -21.25 10.85
CA VAL A 101 -19.51 -20.27 10.53
C VAL A 101 -18.73 -19.93 11.80
N THR A 102 -17.86 -20.84 12.25
CA THR A 102 -17.17 -20.74 13.54
C THR A 102 -15.96 -19.79 13.53
N ALA A 103 -15.54 -19.35 12.36
CA ALA A 103 -14.23 -18.72 12.17
C ALA A 103 -14.28 -17.18 12.09
N LEU A 104 -15.45 -16.55 12.25
CA LEU A 104 -15.60 -15.09 12.16
C LEU A 104 -14.98 -14.35 13.35
N PRO A 105 -14.43 -13.14 13.14
CA PRO A 105 -14.04 -12.26 14.23
C PRO A 105 -15.24 -11.91 15.11
N LYS A 106 -15.03 -11.78 16.42
CA LYS A 106 -16.10 -11.49 17.39
C LYS A 106 -16.39 -9.99 17.53
N SER A 107 -15.51 -9.14 17.00
CA SER A 107 -15.65 -7.69 17.08
C SER A 107 -14.91 -6.98 15.97
N TYR A 108 -15.27 -5.71 15.73
CA TYR A 108 -14.52 -4.80 14.87
C TYR A 108 -13.02 -4.76 15.21
N ASN A 109 -12.67 -4.82 16.50
CA ASN A 109 -11.27 -4.77 16.92
C ASN A 109 -10.51 -6.04 16.51
N GLU A 110 -11.13 -7.21 16.61
CA GLU A 110 -10.55 -8.46 16.12
C GLU A 110 -10.43 -8.45 14.59
N THR A 111 -11.46 -7.98 13.88
CA THR A 111 -11.40 -7.82 12.42
C THR A 111 -10.27 -6.86 12.01
N LYS A 112 -10.12 -5.75 12.72
CA LYS A 112 -9.05 -4.77 12.49
C LYS A 112 -7.67 -5.35 12.82
N ALA A 113 -7.54 -6.12 13.88
CA ALA A 113 -6.29 -6.79 14.25
C ALA A 113 -5.88 -7.84 13.20
N LEU A 114 -6.84 -8.61 12.68
CA LEU A 114 -6.61 -9.52 11.56
C LEU A 114 -6.17 -8.76 10.30
N HIS A 115 -6.88 -7.69 9.94
CA HIS A 115 -6.52 -6.83 8.81
C HIS A 115 -5.10 -6.25 8.94
N GLN A 116 -4.69 -5.83 10.15
CA GLN A 116 -3.33 -5.40 10.45
C GLN A 116 -2.30 -6.54 10.31
N LYS A 117 -2.61 -7.72 10.85
CA LYS A 117 -1.75 -8.91 10.77
C LYS A 117 -1.48 -9.31 9.32
N LEU A 118 -2.48 -9.19 8.45
CA LEU A 118 -2.38 -9.48 7.02
C LEU A 118 -1.70 -8.35 6.22
N GLY A 119 -1.20 -7.31 6.90
CA GLY A 119 -0.46 -6.21 6.30
C GLY A 119 -1.32 -5.17 5.59
N PHE A 120 -2.65 -5.24 5.69
CA PHE A 120 -3.56 -4.25 5.11
C PHE A 120 -3.82 -3.07 6.07
N GLY A 121 -3.31 -3.14 7.30
CA GLY A 121 -3.48 -2.09 8.29
C GLY A 121 -2.43 -0.98 8.22
N TYR A 122 -2.75 0.12 8.92
CA TYR A 122 -1.81 1.20 9.21
C TYR A 122 -1.38 1.17 10.68
N VAL A 123 -0.22 1.74 10.93
CA VAL A 123 0.34 2.04 12.25
C VAL A 123 -0.02 3.47 12.63
N SER A 124 -0.62 3.64 13.81
CA SER A 124 -0.90 4.98 14.36
C SER A 124 0.27 5.46 15.20
N ILE A 125 1.01 6.44 14.72
CA ILE A 125 2.14 7.07 15.40
C ILE A 125 1.68 8.42 15.95
N HIS A 126 1.95 8.71 17.23
CA HIS A 126 1.55 10.01 17.78
C HIS A 126 2.59 11.05 17.38
N VAL A 127 2.13 12.27 17.12
CA VAL A 127 2.98 13.37 16.71
C VAL A 127 2.92 14.48 17.76
N CYS A 128 4.06 15.13 18.00
CA CYS A 128 4.14 16.32 18.82
C CYS A 128 3.15 17.40 18.35
N LYS A 129 2.65 18.22 19.27
CA LYS A 129 1.76 19.33 18.97
C LYS A 129 2.35 20.28 17.90
N TYR A 130 3.65 20.51 17.95
CA TYR A 130 4.41 21.40 17.05
C TYR A 130 5.23 20.63 16.01
N ASP A 131 4.84 19.40 15.66
CA ASP A 131 5.38 18.66 14.50
C ASP A 131 6.88 18.31 14.53
N CYS A 132 7.61 18.71 15.57
CA CYS A 132 9.05 18.50 15.72
C CYS A 132 9.51 17.07 16.07
N ALA A 133 8.59 16.18 16.46
CA ALA A 133 8.96 14.80 16.81
C ALA A 133 7.79 13.82 16.69
N LEU A 134 8.14 12.59 16.33
CA LEU A 134 7.27 11.41 16.45
C LEU A 134 7.50 10.72 17.79
N PHE A 135 6.42 10.33 18.47
CA PHE A 135 6.48 9.39 19.58
C PHE A 135 6.60 7.97 19.03
N TRP A 136 7.79 7.65 18.51
CA TRP A 136 8.10 6.46 17.74
C TRP A 136 9.49 5.93 18.08
N LYS A 137 9.71 4.62 17.89
CA LYS A 137 10.92 3.88 18.32
C LYS A 137 11.28 4.19 19.77
N ASP A 138 12.44 4.81 20.01
CA ASP A 138 12.99 5.08 21.33
C ASP A 138 12.09 6.02 22.15
N HIS A 139 11.30 6.87 21.47
CA HIS A 139 10.36 7.80 22.08
C HIS A 139 8.92 7.28 22.15
N ALA A 140 8.66 6.01 21.83
CA ALA A 140 7.31 5.47 21.77
C ALA A 140 6.57 5.50 23.12
N LYS A 141 7.32 5.38 24.21
CA LYS A 141 6.81 5.36 25.60
C LYS A 141 6.82 6.72 26.27
N ASP A 142 7.41 7.73 25.63
CA ASP A 142 7.52 9.05 26.21
C ASP A 142 6.14 9.71 26.32
N ASP A 143 5.92 10.43 27.41
CA ASP A 143 4.75 11.28 27.63
C ASP A 143 5.01 12.75 27.23
N HIS A 144 6.27 13.12 27.01
CA HIS A 144 6.70 14.47 26.63
C HIS A 144 7.60 14.42 25.41
N CYS A 145 7.50 15.43 24.54
CA CYS A 145 8.29 15.56 23.33
C CYS A 145 9.77 15.74 23.69
N PRO A 146 10.69 15.01 23.04
CA PRO A 146 12.13 15.13 23.33
C PRO A 146 12.75 16.48 22.91
N VAL A 147 12.10 17.22 22.01
CA VAL A 147 12.63 18.50 21.47
C VAL A 147 12.20 19.70 22.32
N TYR A 148 10.89 19.85 22.55
CA TYR A 148 10.32 21.01 23.25
C TYR A 148 9.68 20.68 24.60
N GLY A 149 9.73 19.43 25.07
CA GLY A 149 9.12 19.02 26.35
C GLY A 149 7.59 19.01 26.36
N GLU A 150 6.94 19.29 25.23
CA GLU A 150 5.47 19.37 25.14
C GLU A 150 4.79 18.03 25.41
N SER A 151 3.66 18.08 26.11
CA SER A 151 2.88 16.88 26.42
C SER A 151 2.38 16.18 25.15
N ARG A 152 2.46 14.85 25.16
CA ARG A 152 1.83 13.97 24.15
C ARG A 152 0.31 14.09 24.15
N TRP A 153 -0.27 14.52 25.28
CA TRP A 153 -1.70 14.47 25.56
C TRP A 153 -2.31 15.87 25.71
N LYS A 154 -3.45 16.08 25.06
CA LYS A 154 -4.34 17.21 25.26
C LYS A 154 -4.92 17.16 26.68
N MET A 155 -4.86 18.28 27.39
CA MET A 155 -5.57 18.48 28.65
C MET A 155 -7.07 18.67 28.37
N ASN A 156 -7.91 17.76 28.85
CA ASN A 156 -9.38 17.94 28.82
C ASN A 156 -9.87 18.42 30.18
N LYS A 157 -10.88 19.32 30.20
CA LYS A 157 -11.49 19.91 31.41
C LYS A 157 -12.01 18.89 32.45
N VAL A 158 -12.14 17.61 32.09
CA VAL A 158 -12.71 16.54 32.93
C VAL A 158 -11.65 15.50 33.36
N GLY A 159 -10.37 15.68 33.02
CA GLY A 159 -9.23 14.89 33.54
C GLY A 159 -9.19 13.38 33.23
N ARG A 160 -10.24 12.78 32.64
CA ARG A 160 -10.40 11.31 32.55
C ARG A 160 -9.93 10.66 31.25
N LYS A 161 -9.65 11.42 30.18
CA LYS A 161 -9.29 10.83 28.87
C LYS A 161 -8.04 11.48 28.28
N LYS A 162 -6.95 10.71 28.22
CA LYS A 162 -5.73 11.05 27.48
C LYS A 162 -6.05 11.10 25.98
N VAL A 163 -6.16 12.30 25.41
CA VAL A 163 -6.43 12.51 23.98
C VAL A 163 -5.15 13.00 23.31
N ARG A 164 -4.78 12.42 22.17
CA ARG A 164 -3.53 12.74 21.46
C ARG A 164 -3.63 14.08 20.72
N HIS A 165 -2.51 14.78 20.58
CA HIS A 165 -2.47 16.03 19.79
C HIS A 165 -2.73 15.77 18.30
N LYS A 166 -1.87 14.97 17.68
CA LYS A 166 -1.88 14.59 16.26
C LYS A 166 -1.51 13.12 16.10
N VAL A 167 -1.93 12.51 15.00
CA VAL A 167 -1.65 11.10 14.67
C VAL A 167 -1.22 11.03 13.20
N LEU A 168 -0.07 10.39 12.97
CA LEU A 168 0.45 9.94 11.69
C LEU A 168 -0.05 8.49 11.47
N CYS A 169 -0.75 8.24 10.37
CA CYS A 169 -1.20 6.90 9.96
C CYS A 169 -0.22 6.32 8.93
N TYR A 170 0.83 5.68 9.41
CA TYR A 170 1.85 5.12 8.54
C TYR A 170 1.43 3.75 8.00
N PHE A 171 1.50 3.55 6.68
CA PHE A 171 1.29 2.24 6.05
C PHE A 171 2.66 1.63 5.76
N PRO A 172 3.06 0.55 6.46
CA PRO A 172 4.39 -0.06 6.28
C PRO A 172 4.59 -0.53 4.85
N ILE A 173 5.59 0.00 4.16
CA ILE A 173 5.77 -0.22 2.72
C ILE A 173 6.29 -1.63 2.42
N ILE A 174 7.13 -2.19 3.30
CA ILE A 174 7.73 -3.52 3.11
C ILE A 174 6.66 -4.60 2.90
N PRO A 175 5.68 -4.80 3.82
CA PRO A 175 4.58 -5.74 3.58
C PRO A 175 3.81 -5.50 2.29
N HIS A 176 3.64 -4.23 1.87
CA HIS A 176 2.92 -3.90 0.65
C HIS A 176 3.67 -4.35 -0.60
N LEU A 177 4.99 -4.10 -0.65
CA LEU A 177 5.84 -4.54 -1.77
C LEU A 177 5.99 -6.06 -1.80
N GLN A 178 6.13 -6.71 -0.65
CA GLN A 178 6.20 -8.18 -0.59
C GLN A 178 4.94 -8.84 -1.18
N ARG A 179 3.76 -8.23 -1.01
CA ARG A 179 2.52 -8.74 -1.60
C ARG A 179 2.50 -8.73 -3.13
N LEU A 180 3.32 -7.92 -3.79
CA LEU A 180 3.42 -7.93 -5.25
C LEU A 180 3.95 -9.27 -5.78
N PHE A 181 4.78 -9.96 -4.99
CA PHE A 181 5.43 -11.21 -5.39
C PHE A 181 4.67 -12.46 -4.96
N ILE A 182 3.53 -12.28 -4.27
CA ILE A 182 2.63 -13.36 -3.85
C ILE A 182 1.78 -13.88 -5.03
N SER A 183 1.51 -13.02 -6.02
CA SER A 183 0.77 -13.38 -7.24
C SER A 183 1.76 -13.57 -8.38
N LYS A 184 1.61 -14.69 -9.12
CA LYS A 184 2.38 -14.96 -10.33
C LYS A 184 2.18 -13.87 -11.39
N GLN A 185 0.98 -13.29 -11.45
CA GLN A 185 0.66 -12.24 -12.39
C GLN A 185 1.32 -10.91 -11.99
N ARG A 186 1.20 -10.53 -10.71
CA ARG A 186 1.82 -9.30 -10.19
C ARG A 186 3.34 -9.35 -10.21
N GLU A 187 3.94 -10.52 -10.03
CA GLU A 187 5.38 -10.71 -10.16
C GLU A 187 5.86 -10.42 -11.60
N LYS A 188 5.16 -10.94 -12.61
CA LYS A 188 5.47 -10.64 -14.02
C LYS A 188 5.36 -9.15 -14.33
N ILE A 189 4.35 -8.49 -13.75
CA ILE A 189 4.16 -7.04 -13.87
C ILE A 189 5.33 -6.30 -13.22
N ALA A 190 5.81 -6.73 -12.05
CA ALA A 190 6.96 -6.15 -11.37
C ALA A 190 8.29 -6.30 -12.14
N ARG A 191 8.39 -7.28 -13.04
CA ARG A 191 9.56 -7.50 -13.91
C ARG A 191 9.42 -6.93 -15.31
N TRP A 192 8.25 -6.39 -15.64
CA TRP A 192 7.89 -5.98 -16.99
C TRP A 192 8.93 -5.04 -17.64
N HIS A 193 9.44 -4.07 -16.87
CA HIS A 193 10.46 -3.13 -17.34
C HIS A 193 11.74 -3.77 -17.90
N LYS A 194 12.07 -5.00 -17.49
CA LYS A 194 13.25 -5.75 -17.96
C LYS A 194 12.85 -6.84 -18.95
N ASP A 195 11.77 -7.56 -18.68
CA ASP A 195 11.42 -8.79 -19.41
C ASP A 195 10.56 -8.53 -20.66
N LYS A 196 9.80 -7.43 -20.70
CA LYS A 196 8.80 -7.16 -21.75
C LYS A 196 8.94 -5.79 -22.41
N ARG A 197 9.63 -4.85 -21.76
CA ARG A 197 9.88 -3.52 -22.32
C ARG A 197 10.62 -3.61 -23.66
N VAL A 198 10.05 -2.99 -24.68
CA VAL A 198 10.70 -2.77 -25.99
C VAL A 198 11.41 -1.43 -25.98
N GLN A 199 12.72 -1.44 -26.19
CA GLN A 199 13.52 -0.22 -26.28
C GLN A 199 13.49 0.31 -27.71
N VAL A 200 13.11 1.57 -27.87
CA VAL A 200 13.13 2.28 -29.15
C VAL A 200 14.12 3.43 -29.04
N GLN A 201 15.02 3.55 -30.01
CA GLN A 201 16.02 4.63 -30.01
C GLN A 201 15.32 6.00 -30.06
N ASN A 202 15.79 6.92 -29.23
CA ASN A 202 15.28 8.30 -29.14
C ASN A 202 13.79 8.43 -28.73
N GLU A 203 13.18 7.39 -28.15
CA GLU A 203 11.83 7.45 -27.59
C GLU A 203 11.85 7.05 -26.11
N MET A 204 11.10 7.77 -25.28
CA MET A 204 10.85 7.42 -23.89
C MET A 204 9.46 6.80 -23.79
N ARG A 205 9.38 5.47 -23.69
CA ARG A 205 8.11 4.73 -23.58
C ARG A 205 7.84 4.26 -22.16
N HIS A 206 8.88 4.19 -21.34
CA HIS A 206 8.83 3.76 -19.95
C HIS A 206 9.83 4.59 -19.11
N PRO A 207 9.60 4.80 -17.79
CA PRO A 207 10.56 5.50 -16.92
C PRO A 207 11.99 4.94 -17.00
N ALA A 208 12.12 3.63 -17.23
CA ALA A 208 13.40 2.95 -17.40
C ALA A 208 14.18 3.34 -18.68
N ASP A 209 13.56 4.06 -19.61
CA ASP A 209 14.25 4.63 -20.78
C ASP A 209 14.94 5.96 -20.46
N GLY A 210 14.59 6.58 -19.33
CA GLY A 210 15.18 7.83 -18.86
C GLY A 210 16.63 7.67 -18.41
N GLU A 211 17.42 8.75 -18.55
CA GLU A 211 18.84 8.77 -18.17
C GLU A 211 19.04 8.50 -16.68
N ALA A 212 18.17 9.04 -15.80
CA ALA A 212 18.27 8.82 -14.36
C ALA A 212 18.15 7.34 -13.97
N TRP A 213 17.27 6.57 -14.63
CA TRP A 213 17.17 5.14 -14.40
C TRP A 213 18.43 4.42 -14.89
N LYS A 214 18.87 4.73 -16.12
CA LYS A 214 20.07 4.12 -16.72
C LYS A 214 21.33 4.39 -15.89
N ASP A 215 21.51 5.62 -15.42
CA ASP A 215 22.62 6.02 -14.56
C ASP A 215 22.61 5.28 -13.22
N PHE A 216 21.43 5.17 -12.60
CA PHE A 216 21.25 4.38 -11.38
C PHE A 216 21.59 2.91 -11.60
N ASP A 217 21.11 2.30 -12.70
CA ASP A 217 21.36 0.90 -13.03
C ASP A 217 22.85 0.64 -13.30
N ASN A 218 23.54 1.55 -13.97
CA ASN A 218 24.98 1.48 -14.21
C ASN A 218 25.79 1.67 -12.91
N THR A 219 25.32 2.51 -12.00
CA THR A 219 26.00 2.75 -10.71
C THR A 219 25.82 1.58 -9.75
N TYR A 220 24.65 0.95 -9.76
CA TYR A 220 24.26 -0.12 -8.85
C TYR A 220 23.90 -1.40 -9.60
N GLU A 221 24.84 -1.92 -10.39
CA GLU A 221 24.64 -3.11 -11.23
C GLU A 221 24.04 -4.29 -10.45
N CYS A 222 24.55 -4.56 -9.24
CA CYS A 222 24.04 -5.64 -8.38
C CYS A 222 22.58 -5.45 -7.93
N PHE A 223 22.08 -4.21 -7.90
CA PHE A 223 20.67 -3.92 -7.68
C PHE A 223 19.87 -4.17 -8.96
N ALA A 224 20.41 -3.73 -10.11
CA ALA A 224 19.75 -3.81 -11.40
C ALA A 224 19.71 -5.21 -12.01
N ASP A 225 20.63 -6.09 -11.61
CA ASP A 225 20.71 -7.48 -12.05
C ASP A 225 19.42 -8.26 -11.78
N ASP A 226 18.84 -8.09 -10.58
CA ASP A 226 17.55 -8.70 -10.25
C ASP A 226 16.38 -7.81 -10.76
N PRO A 227 15.58 -8.28 -11.74
CA PRO A 227 14.41 -7.53 -12.23
C PRO A 227 13.33 -7.33 -11.16
N ARG A 228 13.38 -8.05 -10.03
CA ARG A 228 12.45 -7.88 -8.92
C ARG A 228 12.85 -6.74 -7.99
N SER A 229 14.04 -6.15 -8.16
CA SER A 229 14.43 -4.93 -7.45
C SER A 229 13.61 -3.73 -7.93
N LEU A 230 12.84 -3.13 -7.02
CA LEU A 230 11.84 -2.12 -7.36
C LEU A 230 12.41 -0.70 -7.39
N ARG A 231 12.14 0.04 -8.46
CA ARG A 231 12.32 1.49 -8.56
C ARG A 231 10.98 2.15 -8.23
N LEU A 232 10.99 3.01 -7.22
CA LEU A 232 9.81 3.68 -6.72
C LEU A 232 9.88 5.17 -7.09
N ALA A 233 8.73 5.74 -7.40
CA ALA A 233 8.52 7.17 -7.28
C ALA A 233 7.75 7.46 -5.99
N ILE A 234 8.05 8.58 -5.36
CA ILE A 234 7.24 9.14 -4.29
C ILE A 234 6.49 10.38 -4.81
N ALA A 235 5.22 10.51 -4.49
CA ALA A 235 4.44 11.70 -4.78
C ALA A 235 3.89 12.28 -3.47
N THR A 236 3.92 13.60 -3.32
CA THR A 236 3.33 14.27 -2.17
C THR A 236 2.46 15.42 -2.63
N ASP A 237 1.20 15.43 -2.20
CA ASP A 237 0.28 16.52 -2.54
C ASP A 237 -0.73 16.76 -1.41
N GLY A 238 -1.31 17.95 -1.37
CA GLY A 238 -2.39 18.30 -0.47
C GLY A 238 -3.77 17.90 -0.98
N PHE A 239 -4.41 16.99 -0.26
CA PHE A 239 -5.74 16.50 -0.58
C PHE A 239 -6.77 16.82 0.51
N ASN A 240 -8.00 17.16 0.13
CA ASN A 240 -9.14 17.22 1.03
C ASN A 240 -10.11 16.06 0.72
N PRO A 241 -10.17 15.01 1.56
CA PRO A 241 -10.93 13.79 1.26
C PRO A 241 -12.45 13.92 1.31
N PHE A 242 -12.99 15.03 1.82
CA PHE A 242 -14.45 15.22 1.91
C PHE A 242 -14.88 16.44 1.11
N GLY A 243 -14.33 16.57 -0.10
CA GLY A 243 -14.64 17.61 -1.09
C GLY A 243 -16.03 18.22 -0.88
N GLN A 244 -16.04 19.43 -0.32
CA GLN A 244 -17.20 20.23 0.05
C GLN A 244 -18.03 19.72 1.25
N MET A 245 -18.05 20.58 2.29
CA MET A 245 -18.93 20.61 3.46
C MET A 245 -18.48 19.82 4.71
N THR A 246 -18.06 20.60 5.72
CA THR A 246 -18.04 20.36 7.18
C THR A 246 -16.78 19.87 7.90
N ASN A 247 -15.70 19.47 7.22
CA ASN A 247 -14.41 19.20 7.89
C ASN A 247 -13.28 20.06 7.32
N SER A 248 -12.64 20.87 8.16
CA SER A 248 -11.61 21.85 7.82
C SER A 248 -10.19 21.29 7.73
N TYR A 249 -10.01 19.97 7.60
CA TYR A 249 -8.68 19.37 7.61
C TYR A 249 -8.27 18.86 6.22
N SER A 250 -7.11 19.31 5.77
CA SER A 250 -6.37 18.72 4.66
C SER A 250 -5.58 17.50 5.15
N ILE A 251 -5.41 16.52 4.26
CA ILE A 251 -4.49 15.39 4.37
C ILE A 251 -3.37 15.62 3.34
N TRP A 252 -2.15 15.19 3.65
CA TRP A 252 -1.08 15.08 2.65
C TRP A 252 -0.67 13.63 2.53
N PRO A 253 -1.16 12.89 1.55
CA PRO A 253 -0.61 11.58 1.28
C PRO A 253 0.83 11.69 0.77
N VAL A 254 1.70 10.82 1.29
CA VAL A 254 2.95 10.43 0.62
C VAL A 254 2.65 9.13 -0.10
N ILE A 255 2.62 9.15 -1.43
CA ILE A 255 2.27 8.00 -2.26
C ILE A 255 3.55 7.40 -2.80
N ALA A 256 3.83 6.11 -2.53
CA ALA A 256 4.87 5.38 -3.25
C ALA A 256 4.26 4.59 -4.42
N VAL A 257 4.92 4.63 -5.58
CA VAL A 257 4.46 4.04 -6.84
C VAL A 257 5.57 3.17 -7.46
N PRO A 258 5.34 1.89 -7.78
CA PRO A 258 6.32 1.04 -8.44
C PRO A 258 6.42 1.36 -9.94
N TYR A 259 7.53 1.96 -10.36
CA TYR A 259 7.78 2.32 -11.76
C TYR A 259 8.35 1.17 -12.59
N ASN A 260 8.49 -0.02 -12.01
CA ASN A 260 8.81 -1.23 -12.78
C ASN A 260 7.63 -1.73 -13.64
N PHE A 261 6.42 -1.27 -13.31
CA PHE A 261 5.18 -1.73 -13.90
C PHE A 261 4.99 -1.14 -15.30
N PRO A 262 4.19 -1.79 -16.17
CA PRO A 262 3.83 -1.21 -17.45
C PRO A 262 3.26 0.21 -17.32
N PRO A 263 3.48 1.10 -18.30
CA PRO A 263 3.05 2.50 -18.23
C PRO A 263 1.55 2.70 -17.95
N TRP A 264 0.70 1.78 -18.45
CA TRP A 264 -0.74 1.83 -18.22
C TRP A 264 -1.17 1.39 -16.82
N MET A 265 -0.31 0.68 -16.08
CA MET A 265 -0.59 0.20 -14.72
C MET A 265 0.15 0.99 -13.64
N CYS A 266 1.33 1.54 -13.94
CA CYS A 266 2.16 2.16 -12.91
C CYS A 266 1.45 3.35 -12.25
N MET A 267 0.58 4.07 -12.96
CA MET A 267 -0.22 5.17 -12.40
C MET A 267 -1.63 4.76 -11.95
N ASP A 268 -1.94 3.46 -11.89
CA ASP A 268 -3.23 3.00 -11.37
C ASP A 268 -3.34 3.23 -9.85
N GLN A 269 -4.50 3.69 -9.40
CA GLN A 269 -4.73 4.06 -7.99
C GLN A 269 -4.59 2.87 -7.03
N SER A 270 -4.82 1.64 -7.48
CA SER A 270 -4.64 0.43 -6.67
C SER A 270 -3.18 0.15 -6.32
N ASN A 271 -2.24 0.82 -7.00
CA ASN A 271 -0.80 0.70 -6.78
C ASN A 271 -0.25 1.81 -5.86
N TYR A 272 -1.11 2.70 -5.36
CA TYR A 272 -0.72 3.80 -4.46
C TYR A 272 -0.55 3.33 -3.02
N ILE A 273 0.61 3.63 -2.42
CA ILE A 273 0.87 3.38 -1.00
C ILE A 273 0.79 4.70 -0.24
N LEU A 274 -0.29 4.94 0.50
CA LEU A 274 -0.61 6.25 1.10
C LEU A 274 0.11 6.51 2.43
N GLY A 275 0.62 7.73 2.62
CA GLY A 275 1.07 8.34 3.88
C GLY A 275 0.09 9.40 4.41
N THR A 276 0.43 10.19 5.45
CA THR A 276 -0.53 11.14 6.07
C THR A 276 -0.14 12.60 6.16
N LYS A 277 -1.19 13.42 6.31
CA LYS A 277 -1.37 14.77 6.89
C LYS A 277 -0.21 15.76 6.81
N SER A 278 -0.53 16.94 6.26
CA SER A 278 0.41 18.01 5.90
C SER A 278 1.31 18.42 7.06
N PRO A 279 2.63 18.30 6.89
CA PRO A 279 3.61 18.69 7.91
C PRO A 279 4.24 20.06 7.65
N GLY A 280 3.97 20.68 6.50
CA GLY A 280 4.67 21.90 6.09
C GLY A 280 6.19 21.71 6.17
N LYS A 281 6.89 22.59 6.88
CA LYS A 281 8.36 22.61 7.00
C LYS A 281 8.96 21.40 7.72
N ASP A 282 8.15 20.67 8.48
CA ASP A 282 8.62 19.53 9.27
C ASP A 282 8.43 18.19 8.54
N PHE A 283 8.33 18.20 7.20
CA PHE A 283 8.09 17.00 6.37
C PHE A 283 9.04 15.85 6.68
N HIS A 284 10.32 16.17 6.88
CA HIS A 284 11.36 15.22 7.27
C HIS A 284 11.01 14.40 8.53
N VAL A 285 10.26 14.95 9.49
CA VAL A 285 9.81 14.24 10.71
C VAL A 285 8.79 13.15 10.35
N PHE A 286 7.89 13.41 9.40
CA PHE A 286 6.77 12.52 9.07
C PHE A 286 7.19 11.37 8.14
N ILE A 287 8.26 11.56 7.36
CA ILE A 287 8.81 10.50 6.50
C ILE A 287 9.79 9.57 7.21
N GLN A 288 10.15 9.82 8.48
CA GLN A 288 11.08 8.94 9.22
C GLN A 288 10.70 7.45 9.17
N PRO A 289 9.42 7.05 9.31
CA PRO A 289 9.02 5.64 9.17
C PRO A 289 9.30 5.08 7.77
N LEU A 290 8.99 5.87 6.73
CA LEU A 290 9.26 5.49 5.34
C LEU A 290 10.76 5.34 5.09
N ILE A 291 11.58 6.29 5.54
CA ILE A 291 13.05 6.23 5.40
C ILE A 291 13.59 4.94 6.02
N VAL A 292 13.13 4.57 7.21
CA VAL A 292 13.60 3.36 7.89
C VAL A 292 13.24 2.10 7.12
N ASP A 293 12.04 2.03 6.55
CA ASP A 293 11.66 0.89 5.71
C ASP A 293 12.43 0.88 4.38
N MET A 294 12.70 2.05 3.78
CA MET A 294 13.51 2.16 2.56
C MET A 294 14.97 1.76 2.79
N LEU A 295 15.56 2.09 3.93
CA LEU A 295 16.91 1.65 4.29
C LEU A 295 16.99 0.13 4.44
N LYS A 296 15.97 -0.50 5.04
CA LYS A 296 15.89 -1.97 5.10
C LYS A 296 15.69 -2.58 3.71
N LEU A 297 14.89 -1.97 2.85
CA LEU A 297 14.73 -2.41 1.46
C LEU A 297 16.01 -2.24 0.65
N TRP A 298 16.81 -1.23 0.94
CA TRP A 298 18.11 -1.04 0.30
C TRP A 298 19.08 -2.19 0.65
N GLU A 299 19.16 -2.55 1.94
CA GLU A 299 19.92 -3.71 2.43
C GLU A 299 19.35 -5.04 1.88
N GLY A 300 18.03 -5.14 1.79
CA GLY A 300 17.31 -6.26 1.23
C GLY A 300 16.46 -7.00 2.26
N VAL A 301 15.26 -7.40 1.86
CA VAL A 301 14.29 -8.11 2.71
C VAL A 301 13.93 -9.45 2.09
N SER A 302 14.08 -10.55 2.85
CA SER A 302 13.67 -11.89 2.41
C SER A 302 12.19 -11.91 2.05
N THR A 303 11.88 -12.32 0.82
CA THR A 303 10.55 -12.28 0.22
C THR A 303 10.34 -13.51 -0.65
N TYR A 304 9.13 -14.05 -0.65
CA TYR A 304 8.76 -15.20 -1.46
C TYR A 304 8.34 -14.77 -2.88
N ASP A 305 8.86 -15.46 -3.88
CA ASP A 305 8.47 -15.32 -5.29
C ASP A 305 7.53 -16.47 -5.67
N ALA A 306 6.26 -16.13 -5.95
CA ALA A 306 5.25 -17.11 -6.34
C ALA A 306 5.40 -17.63 -7.77
N TYR A 307 6.11 -16.92 -8.65
CA TYR A 307 6.35 -17.34 -10.03
C TYR A 307 7.43 -18.42 -10.08
N GLU A 308 8.56 -18.18 -9.40
CA GLU A 308 9.70 -19.11 -9.34
C GLU A 308 9.62 -20.09 -8.15
N CYS A 309 8.61 -19.94 -7.28
CA CYS A 309 8.38 -20.74 -6.07
C CYS A 309 9.62 -20.81 -5.15
N LYS A 310 10.32 -19.68 -4.97
CA LYS A 310 11.54 -19.61 -4.15
C LYS A 310 11.66 -18.28 -3.43
N ASP A 311 12.45 -18.25 -2.37
CA ASP A 311 12.78 -17.00 -1.68
C ASP A 311 13.84 -16.21 -2.46
N PHE A 312 13.70 -14.88 -2.42
CA PHE A 312 14.66 -13.93 -2.97
C PHE A 312 14.81 -12.73 -2.03
N ILE A 313 15.81 -11.90 -2.30
CA ILE A 313 16.06 -10.68 -1.54
C ILE A 313 15.38 -9.52 -2.28
N LEU A 314 14.23 -9.09 -1.77
CA LEU A 314 13.54 -7.92 -2.28
C LEU A 314 14.32 -6.66 -1.92
N ARG A 315 14.67 -5.88 -2.95
CA ARG A 315 15.26 -4.56 -2.79
C ARG A 315 14.38 -3.48 -3.41
N ALA A 316 14.45 -2.27 -2.87
CA ALA A 316 13.77 -1.11 -3.46
C ALA A 316 14.58 0.17 -3.30
N ALA A 317 14.45 1.08 -4.26
CA ALA A 317 15.06 2.40 -4.26
C ALA A 317 14.06 3.45 -4.75
N ILE A 318 14.11 4.66 -4.19
CA ILE A 318 13.33 5.79 -4.69
C ILE A 318 14.18 6.53 -5.71
N LEU A 319 13.67 6.69 -6.94
CA LEU A 319 14.36 7.37 -8.03
C LEU A 319 13.77 8.75 -8.32
N TRP A 320 12.49 8.95 -8.05
CA TRP A 320 11.80 10.22 -8.34
C TRP A 320 10.96 10.69 -7.16
N GLY A 321 10.96 12.01 -6.97
CA GLY A 321 10.00 12.73 -6.15
C GLY A 321 9.10 13.60 -7.02
N ILE A 322 7.79 13.48 -6.87
CA ILE A 322 6.77 14.26 -7.59
C ILE A 322 6.08 15.16 -6.57
N HIS A 323 6.27 16.45 -6.75
CA HIS A 323 5.84 17.46 -5.80
C HIS A 323 5.32 18.68 -6.58
N ASP A 324 4.29 19.34 -6.08
CA ASP A 324 3.93 20.67 -6.59
C ASP A 324 4.93 21.72 -6.08
N TYR A 325 4.99 22.89 -6.72
CA TYR A 325 5.89 23.98 -6.30
C TYR A 325 5.73 24.36 -4.81
N PRO A 326 4.50 24.46 -4.27
CA PRO A 326 4.27 24.61 -2.83
C PRO A 326 4.91 23.49 -1.99
N ALA A 327 4.81 22.22 -2.40
CA ALA A 327 5.42 21.11 -1.68
C ALA A 327 6.95 21.10 -1.77
N LEU A 328 7.51 21.44 -2.92
CA LEU A 328 8.96 21.57 -3.10
C LEU A 328 9.57 22.59 -2.13
N GLY A 329 8.87 23.70 -1.86
CA GLY A 329 9.31 24.73 -0.92
C GLY A 329 9.24 24.35 0.57
N THR A 330 8.69 23.18 0.90
CA THR A 330 8.52 22.66 2.27
C THR A 330 9.32 21.40 2.58
N MET A 331 9.97 20.80 1.58
CA MET A 331 10.86 19.65 1.77
C MET A 331 12.25 20.02 2.25
#